data_AF-A0A820FTI5-F1
#
_entry.id   AF-A0A820FTI5-F1
#
_cell.length_a   1.000
_cell.length_b   1.000
_cell.length_c   1.000
_cell.angle_alpha   90.00
_cell.angle_beta   90.00
_cell.angle_gamma   90.00
#
_symmetry.space_group_name_H-M   'P 1'
#
loop_
_entity.id
_entity.type
_entity.pdbx_description
1 polymer ?
#
loop_
_entity_poly.entity_id
_entity_poly.type
_entity_poly.pdbx_seq_one_letter_code
_entity_poly.pdbx_strand_id
1 'polypeptide(L)'
;WHLIGLQNPSGMHIAVTQIHTQPGVVDKLLEDTRQCVRDILTSDVKKDTATAVLYGTNQKVPDKSLVCDIVKLYISSWYKTNLDVSKHDEITN
;
A
#
# COMPACT_ATOMS: atom_id res chain seq x y z
N TRP A 1 -1.47 -6.14 -10.15
CA TRP A 1 -1.26 -4.82 -10.79
C TRP A 1 -0.60 -3.87 -9.82
N HIS A 2 0.39 -3.08 -10.25
CA HIS A 2 0.91 -1.98 -9.44
C HIS A 2 0.16 -0.70 -9.82
N LEU A 3 -0.80 -0.32 -8.98
CA LEU A 3 -1.65 0.85 -9.19
C LEU A 3 -1.26 1.93 -8.17
N ILE A 4 -1.36 3.19 -8.58
CA ILE A 4 -1.10 4.34 -7.72
C ILE A 4 -2.41 4.70 -7.03
N GLY A 5 -2.46 4.57 -5.71
CA GLY A 5 -3.57 5.06 -4.90
C GLY A 5 -3.58 6.59 -4.84
N LEU A 6 -4.70 7.21 -5.19
CA LEU A 6 -4.90 8.66 -5.13
C LEU A 6 -5.66 9.06 -3.87
N GLN A 7 -5.41 10.29 -3.41
CA GLN A 7 -6.09 10.92 -2.30
C GLN A 7 -6.56 12.33 -2.64
N ASN A 8 -7.77 12.69 -2.19
CA ASN A 8 -8.44 13.98 -2.42
C ASN A 8 -8.72 14.29 -3.91
N PRO A 9 -9.61 13.55 -4.60
CA PRO A 9 -10.55 12.54 -4.10
C PRO A 9 -9.96 11.12 -4.03
N SER A 10 -10.69 10.19 -3.39
CA SER A 10 -10.31 8.78 -3.38
C SER A 10 -10.32 8.20 -4.79
N GLY A 11 -9.24 7.54 -5.20
CA GLY A 11 -9.16 6.92 -6.53
C GLY A 11 -7.92 6.05 -6.68
N MET A 12 -7.78 5.46 -7.86
CA MET A 12 -6.59 4.70 -8.26
C MET A 12 -6.24 5.08 -9.70
N HIS A 13 -4.95 5.07 -10.02
CA HIS A 13 -4.44 5.42 -11.34
C HIS A 13 -3.39 4.41 -11.81
N ILE A 14 -3.33 4.21 -13.13
CA ILE A 14 -2.26 3.47 -13.80
C ILE A 14 -1.60 4.38 -14.83
N ALA A 15 -0.29 4.55 -14.73
CA ALA A 15 0.49 5.23 -15.76
C ALA A 15 0.79 4.24 -16.89
N VAL A 16 0.07 4.35 -18.00
CA VAL A 16 0.26 3.46 -19.15
C VAL A 16 1.62 3.73 -19.81
N THR A 17 2.33 2.65 -20.09
CA THR A 17 3.66 2.64 -20.74
C THR A 17 3.71 1.51 -21.76
N GLN A 18 4.79 1.43 -22.54
CA GLN A 18 4.92 0.45 -23.63
C GLN A 18 4.81 -1.03 -23.21
N ILE A 19 5.09 -1.36 -21.95
CA ILE A 19 4.89 -2.74 -21.46
C ILE A 19 3.41 -3.13 -21.44
N HIS A 20 2.52 -2.14 -21.29
CA HIS A 20 1.08 -2.35 -21.23
C HIS A 20 0.45 -2.55 -22.61
N THR A 21 1.18 -2.26 -23.69
CA THR A 21 0.72 -2.48 -25.06
C THR A 21 1.05 -3.87 -25.58
N GLN A 22 1.72 -4.71 -24.78
CA GLN A 22 2.02 -6.09 -25.17
C GLN A 22 0.72 -6.88 -25.32
N PRO A 23 0.67 -7.85 -26.25
CA PRO A 23 -0.53 -8.65 -26.49
C PRO A 23 -1.09 -9.26 -25.20
N GLY A 24 -2.40 -9.07 -24.96
CA GLY A 24 -3.12 -9.64 -23.82
C GLY A 24 -2.96 -8.90 -22.48
N VAL A 25 -2.11 -7.88 -22.38
CA VAL A 25 -1.95 -7.14 -21.11
C VAL A 25 -3.20 -6.32 -20.78
N VAL A 26 -3.78 -5.64 -21.77
CA VAL A 26 -5.02 -4.87 -21.58
C VAL A 26 -6.21 -5.79 -21.26
N ASP A 27 -6.34 -6.92 -21.96
CA ASP A 27 -7.42 -7.87 -21.72
C ASP A 27 -7.35 -8.42 -20.30
N LYS A 28 -6.15 -8.77 -19.83
CA LYS A 28 -5.91 -9.21 -18.46
C LYS A 28 -6.23 -8.11 -17.45
N LEU A 29 -5.85 -6.86 -17.72
CA LEU A 29 -6.17 -5.73 -16.83
C LEU A 29 -7.68 -5.57 -16.67
N LEU A 30 -8.42 -5.65 -17.77
CA LEU A 30 -9.87 -5.52 -17.77
C LEU A 30 -10.55 -6.70 -17.09
N GLU A 31 -10.10 -7.93 -17.31
CA GLU A 31 -10.67 -9.10 -16.65
C GLU A 31 -10.43 -9.07 -15.14
N ASP A 32 -9.19 -8.83 -14.70
CA ASP A 32 -8.86 -8.73 -13.28
C ASP A 32 -9.66 -7.60 -12.61
N THR A 33 -9.81 -6.45 -13.28
CA THR A 33 -10.59 -5.32 -12.76
C THR A 33 -12.07 -5.70 -12.61
N ARG A 34 -12.68 -6.34 -13.62
CA ARG A 34 -14.07 -6.78 -13.55
C ARG A 34 -14.27 -7.82 -12.45
N GLN A 35 -13.35 -8.76 -12.30
CA GLN A 35 -13.41 -9.76 -11.23
C GLN A 35 -13.37 -9.10 -9.85
N CYS A 36 -12.40 -8.20 -9.60
CA CYS A 36 -12.33 -7.48 -8.33
C CYS A 36 -13.61 -6.68 -8.03
N VAL A 37 -14.19 -6.01 -9.04
CA VAL A 37 -15.45 -5.28 -8.86
C VAL A 37 -16.60 -6.24 -8.52
N ARG A 38 -16.68 -7.39 -9.20
CA ARG A 38 -17.67 -8.44 -8.88
C ARG A 38 -17.51 -8.91 -7.44
N ASP A 39 -16.29 -9.26 -7.01
CA ASP A 39 -16.01 -9.75 -5.66
C ASP A 39 -16.41 -8.73 -4.59
N ILE A 40 -16.11 -7.45 -4.81
CA ILE A 40 -16.49 -6.36 -3.90
C ILE A 40 -18.01 -6.24 -3.80
N LEU A 41 -18.72 -6.31 -4.92
CA LEU A 41 -20.18 -6.19 -4.97
C LEU A 41 -20.90 -7.40 -4.35
N THR A 42 -20.32 -8.60 -4.46
CA THR A 42 -20.90 -9.83 -3.88
C THR A 42 -20.60 -10.00 -2.39
N SER A 43 -19.95 -9.03 -1.74
CA SER A 43 -19.62 -9.00 -0.31
C SER A 43 -18.67 -10.13 0.17
N ASP A 44 -18.00 -10.83 -0.74
CA ASP A 44 -17.00 -11.86 -0.41
C ASP A 44 -15.62 -11.27 -0.05
N VAL A 45 -15.50 -9.94 -0.05
CA VAL A 45 -14.24 -9.26 0.28
C VAL A 45 -14.09 -9.06 1.78
N LYS A 46 -13.18 -9.83 2.38
CA LYS A 46 -12.64 -9.50 3.71
C LYS A 46 -12.02 -8.10 3.68
N LYS A 47 -12.48 -7.21 4.59
CA LYS A 47 -12.07 -5.80 4.70
C LYS A 47 -10.63 -5.57 5.19
N ASP A 48 -9.67 -6.40 4.78
CA ASP A 48 -8.45 -6.59 5.59
C ASP A 48 -7.13 -6.56 4.82
N THR A 49 -7.09 -5.92 3.65
CA THR A 49 -5.78 -5.60 3.07
C THR A 49 -5.23 -4.33 3.73
N ALA A 50 -4.14 -4.49 4.48
CA ALA A 50 -3.45 -3.42 5.21
C ALA A 50 -3.21 -2.16 4.34
N THR A 51 -2.92 -2.34 3.05
CA THR A 51 -2.75 -1.24 2.08
C THR A 51 -4.05 -0.47 1.82
N ALA A 52 -5.18 -1.16 1.65
CA ALA A 52 -6.48 -0.50 1.43
C ALA A 52 -6.92 0.27 2.68
N VAL A 53 -6.67 -0.29 3.87
CA VAL A 53 -6.89 0.39 5.16
C VAL A 53 -5.98 1.61 5.28
N LEU A 54 -4.70 1.51 4.92
CA LEU A 54 -3.78 2.64 4.99
C LEU A 54 -4.24 3.79 4.11
N TYR A 55 -4.51 3.57 2.82
CA TYR A 55 -4.96 4.65 1.92
C TYR A 55 -6.36 5.17 2.25
N GLY A 56 -7.27 4.30 2.71
CA GLY A 56 -8.62 4.68 3.10
C GLY A 56 -8.72 5.44 4.43
N THR A 57 -7.82 5.15 5.38
CA THR A 57 -7.76 5.86 6.67
C THR A 57 -6.92 7.13 6.58
N ASN A 58 -5.83 7.14 5.80
CA ASN A 58 -4.95 8.31 5.65
C ASN A 58 -5.69 9.55 5.11
N GLN A 59 -6.69 9.37 4.26
CA GLN A 59 -7.57 10.46 3.80
C GLN A 59 -8.45 11.06 4.90
N LYS A 60 -8.77 10.26 5.93
CA LYS A 60 -9.65 10.65 7.04
C LYS A 60 -8.90 11.21 8.25
N VAL A 61 -7.56 11.11 8.27
CA VAL A 61 -6.75 11.64 9.36
C VAL A 61 -6.78 13.17 9.32
N PRO A 62 -7.35 13.86 10.33
CA PRO A 62 -7.44 15.32 10.33
C PRO A 62 -6.09 15.98 10.60
N ASP A 63 -5.21 15.31 11.36
CA ASP A 63 -3.87 15.81 11.68
C ASP A 63 -2.82 15.25 10.71
N LYS A 64 -2.41 16.09 9.75
CA LYS A 64 -1.39 15.73 8.75
C LYS A 64 0.02 15.62 9.32
N SER A 65 0.28 16.07 10.55
CA SER A 65 1.59 15.91 11.20
C SER A 65 1.90 14.44 11.48
N LEU A 66 0.88 13.64 11.84
CA LEU A 66 0.98 12.20 12.02
C LEU A 66 1.45 11.49 10.74
N VAL A 67 0.92 11.90 9.59
CA VAL A 67 1.33 11.34 8.28
C VAL A 67 2.81 11.63 8.02
N CYS A 68 3.27 12.83 8.38
CA CYS A 68 4.68 13.21 8.24
C CYS A 68 5.59 12.30 9.08
N ASP A 69 5.22 12.02 10.32
CA ASP A 69 6.02 11.18 11.21
C ASP A 69 6.05 9.71 10.79
N ILE A 70 4.92 9.20 10.27
CA ILE A 70 4.88 7.86 9.66
C ILE A 70 5.81 7.78 8.45
N VAL A 71 5.81 8.80 7.58
CA VAL A 71 6.69 8.85 6.41
C VAL A 71 8.17 8.91 6.82
N LYS A 72 8.51 9.71 7.84
CA LYS A 72 9.87 9.75 8.40
C LYS A 72 10.30 8.36 8.89
N LEU A 73 9.47 7.70 9.69
CA LEU A 73 9.75 6.36 10.20
C LEU A 73 9.91 5.34 9.06
N TYR A 74 9.05 5.42 8.05
CA TYR A 74 9.13 4.58 6.87
C TYR A 74 10.47 4.77 6.16
N ILE A 75 10.87 6.00 5.83
CA ILE A 75 12.16 6.26 5.18
C ILE A 75 13.33 5.81 6.07
N SER A 76 13.30 6.11 7.37
CA SER A 76 14.34 5.67 8.31
C SER A 76 14.47 4.15 8.38
N SER A 77 13.38 3.39 8.17
CA SER A 77 13.41 1.93 8.17
C SER A 77 14.26 1.33 7.04
N TRP A 78 14.41 2.03 5.91
CA TRP A 78 15.21 1.56 4.77
C TRP A 78 16.71 1.60 5.05
N TYR A 79 17.13 2.46 5.97
CA TYR A 79 18.52 2.62 6.38
C TYR A 79 18.88 1.82 7.63
N LYS A 80 17.96 0.97 8.11
CA LYS A 80 18.26 0.06 9.22
C LYS A 80 19.21 -1.04 8.72
N THR A 81 20.49 -0.89 9.03
CA THR A 81 21.53 -1.88 8.76
C THR A 81 21.77 -2.84 9.92
N ASN A 82 21.07 -2.65 11.03
CA ASN A 82 21.21 -3.50 12.21
C ASN A 82 20.62 -4.89 11.92
N LEU A 83 21.48 -5.84 11.58
CA LEU A 83 21.37 -7.18 12.16
C LEU A 83 21.52 -6.96 13.67
N ASP A 84 20.57 -7.44 14.46
CA ASP A 84 20.59 -7.31 15.91
C ASP A 84 21.80 -8.07 16.47
N VAL A 85 22.94 -7.37 16.58
CA VAL A 85 24.10 -7.82 17.35
C VAL A 85 23.88 -7.29 18.76
N SER A 86 23.09 -8.04 19.52
CA SER A 86 23.08 -8.21 20.97
C SER A 86 23.70 -7.11 21.85
N LYS A 87 22.90 -6.59 22.78
CA LYS A 87 23.34 -6.26 24.15
C LYS A 87 22.52 -7.18 25.07
N HIS A 88 23.06 -8.16 25.79
CA HIS A 88 24.25 -8.16 26.65
C HIS A 88 24.27 -6.90 27.53
N ASP A 89 23.43 -6.92 28.58
CA ASP A 89 23.59 -6.19 29.86
C ASP A 89 22.48 -6.63 30.84
N GLU A 90 22.49 -7.90 31.25
CA GLU A 90 21.80 -8.38 32.47
C GLU A 90 22.73 -9.37 33.22
N ILE A 91 23.94 -8.93 33.57
CA ILE A 91 24.69 -9.47 34.70
C ILE A 91 25.37 -8.30 35.40
N THR A 92 24.62 -7.56 36.22
CA THR A 92 25.08 -6.92 37.47
C THR A 92 23.89 -6.29 38.17
N ASN A 93 23.16 -7.11 38.94
CA ASN A 93 22.67 -6.76 40.27
C ASN A 93 22.29 -8.03 41.03
#